data_AF-A0A8H4TXD4-F1
#
_entry.id   AF-A0A8H4TXD4-F1
#
_cell.length_a   1.000
_cell.length_b   1.000
_cell.length_c   1.000
_cell.angle_alpha   90.00
_cell.angle_beta   90.00
_cell.angle_gamma   90.00
#
_symmetry.space_group_name_H-M   'P 1'
#
loop_
_entity.id
_entity.type
_entity.pdbx_description
1 polymer ?
#
loop_
_entity_poly.entity_id
_entity_poly.type
_entity_poly.pdbx_seq_one_letter_code
_entity_poly.pdbx_strand_id
1 'polypeptide(L)'
;MYSKFWPKGGLPGILHHYTETLVTFEYTSSAVQQPHSILFVGGLGDGLATTSYTSDLVRALQPTQWSLFTLNLTSSYQSWGLGHLDRDTDEIAQ
;
A
#
# COMPACT_ATOMS: atom_id res chain seq x y z
N MET A 1 4.22 14.59 18.72
CA MET A 1 4.58 15.40 17.53
C MET A 1 3.73 14.89 16.39
N TYR A 2 2.88 15.72 15.77
CA TYR A 2 2.02 15.27 14.68
C TYR A 2 2.85 15.05 13.40
N SER A 3 2.50 14.02 12.61
CA SER A 3 3.10 13.81 11.31
C SER A 3 2.90 15.05 10.44
N LYS A 4 3.99 15.55 9.84
CA LYS A 4 3.92 16.66 8.88
C LYS A 4 3.38 16.22 7.52
N PHE A 5 3.36 14.92 7.25
CA PHE A 5 3.10 14.37 5.91
C PHE A 5 1.79 13.60 5.82
N TRP A 6 1.33 13.03 6.94
CA TRP A 6 0.08 12.29 6.98
C TRP A 6 -1.08 13.21 7.36
N PRO A 7 -2.21 13.18 6.63
CA PRO A 7 -3.38 13.99 6.96
C PRO A 7 -3.94 13.64 8.33
N LYS A 8 -4.45 14.66 9.02
CA LYS A 8 -5.16 14.46 10.30
C LYS A 8 -6.43 13.64 10.04
N GLY A 9 -6.61 12.56 10.80
CA GLY A 9 -7.74 11.64 10.64
C GLY A 9 -7.45 10.42 9.75
N GLY A 10 -6.23 10.32 9.19
CA GLY A 10 -5.86 9.20 8.31
C GLY A 10 -6.40 9.35 6.89
N LEU A 11 -6.22 8.31 6.08
CA LEU A 11 -6.79 8.21 4.74
C LEU A 11 -7.82 7.06 4.72
N PRO A 12 -9.01 7.28 4.15
CA PRO A 12 -9.99 6.22 3.97
C PRO A 12 -9.53 5.22 2.90
N GLY A 13 -10.03 3.99 3.00
CA GLY A 13 -9.68 2.94 2.07
C GLY A 13 -10.27 1.59 2.45
N ILE A 14 -9.91 0.57 1.68
CA ILE A 14 -10.34 -0.82 1.86
C ILE A 14 -9.11 -1.66 2.15
N LEU A 15 -9.17 -2.45 3.23
CA LEU A 15 -8.14 -3.44 3.54
C LEU A 15 -8.56 -4.78 2.91
N HIS A 16 -7.75 -5.27 1.99
CA HIS A 16 -7.97 -6.53 1.30
C HIS A 16 -6.97 -7.58 1.79
N HIS A 17 -7.43 -8.81 1.89
CA HIS A 17 -6.58 -9.98 2.01
C HIS A 17 -6.33 -10.54 0.61
N TYR A 18 -5.07 -10.59 0.19
CA TYR A 18 -4.68 -11.28 -1.06
C TYR A 18 -4.11 -12.68 -0.79
N THR A 19 -3.70 -12.94 0.45
CA THR A 19 -3.52 -14.29 1.01
C THR A 19 -4.19 -14.37 2.38
N GLU A 20 -4.16 -15.54 3.03
CA GLU A 20 -4.68 -15.70 4.39
C GLU A 20 -3.99 -14.78 5.41
N THR A 21 -2.71 -14.46 5.19
CA THR A 21 -1.88 -13.72 6.17
C THR A 21 -1.40 -12.37 5.68
N LEU A 22 -1.43 -12.11 4.36
CA LEU A 22 -0.93 -10.88 3.76
C LEU A 22 -2.06 -10.00 3.26
N VAL A 23 -1.86 -8.71 3.46
CA VAL A 23 -2.87 -7.68 3.21
C VAL A 23 -2.35 -6.59 2.29
N THR A 24 -3.27 -6.01 1.53
CA THR A 24 -3.05 -4.81 0.74
C THR A 24 -4.11 -3.78 1.09
N PHE A 25 -3.70 -2.52 1.22
CA PHE A 25 -4.60 -1.41 1.50
C PHE A 25 -4.81 -0.59 0.24
N GLU A 26 -6.06 -0.53 -0.20
CA GLU A 26 -6.53 0.31 -1.29
C GLU A 26 -6.95 1.68 -0.75
N TYR A 27 -6.32 2.74 -1.23
CA TYR A 27 -6.73 4.10 -0.91
C TYR A 27 -7.87 4.55 -1.82
N THR A 28 -9.07 4.62 -1.27
CA THR A 28 -10.26 5.05 -1.99
C THR A 28 -11.23 5.80 -1.07
N SER A 29 -11.85 6.84 -1.60
CA SER A 29 -12.69 7.76 -0.81
C SER A 29 -14.10 7.97 -1.36
N SER A 30 -14.58 7.14 -2.31
CA SER A 30 -15.99 6.97 -2.75
C SER A 30 -16.30 7.25 -4.25
N ALA A 31 -17.42 6.62 -4.67
CA ALA A 31 -18.34 6.83 -5.80
C ALA A 31 -17.87 6.62 -7.25
N VAL A 32 -16.61 6.91 -7.59
CA VAL A 32 -16.13 6.79 -8.98
C VAL A 32 -15.53 5.40 -9.21
N GLN A 33 -15.90 4.75 -10.31
CA GLN A 33 -15.32 3.47 -10.69
C GLN A 33 -13.84 3.66 -11.08
N GLN A 34 -12.94 2.96 -10.37
CA GLN A 34 -11.49 2.96 -10.60
C GLN A 34 -11.06 1.59 -11.16
N PRO A 35 -11.16 1.36 -12.49
CA PRO A 35 -10.79 0.09 -13.11
C PRO A 35 -9.27 -0.14 -13.21
N HIS A 36 -8.44 0.88 -12.96
CA HIS A 36 -6.99 0.78 -13.08
C HIS A 36 -6.32 0.79 -11.71
N SER A 37 -5.31 -0.05 -11.52
CA SER A 37 -4.65 -0.23 -10.22
C SER A 37 -3.16 0.13 -10.30
N ILE A 38 -2.69 0.88 -9.32
CA ILE A 38 -1.26 1.14 -9.08
C ILE A 38 -0.85 0.39 -7.82
N LEU A 39 0.03 -0.60 -7.95
CA LEU A 39 0.59 -1.31 -6.81
C LEU A 39 1.91 -0.67 -6.37
N PHE A 40 1.93 -0.11 -5.17
CA PHE A 40 3.12 0.48 -4.56
C PHE A 40 3.80 -0.51 -3.62
N VAL A 41 5.03 -0.90 -3.96
CA VAL A 41 5.93 -1.70 -3.14
C VAL A 41 6.87 -0.76 -2.40
N GLY A 42 6.83 -0.78 -1.07
CA GLY A 42 7.70 0.03 -0.22
C GLY A 42 9.14 -0.51 -0.13
N GLY A 43 9.94 0.07 0.76
CA GLY A 43 11.24 -0.50 1.12
C GLY A 43 11.12 -1.86 1.82
N LEU A 44 12.25 -2.55 2.02
CA LEU A 44 12.31 -3.91 2.56
C LEU A 44 11.59 -4.11 3.90
N GLY A 45 11.60 -3.11 4.78
CA GLY A 45 10.89 -3.15 6.08
C GLY A 45 9.63 -2.29 6.10
N ASP A 46 9.26 -1.70 4.97
CA ASP A 46 8.06 -0.89 4.88
C ASP A 46 6.84 -1.80 4.71
N GLY A 47 5.74 -1.39 5.32
CA GLY A 47 4.44 -2.00 5.12
C GLY A 47 3.43 -0.95 4.72
N LEU A 48 2.23 -1.05 5.30
CA LEU A 48 1.16 -0.10 5.01
C LEU A 48 1.52 1.31 5.52
N ALA A 49 1.20 2.34 4.72
CA ALA A 49 1.30 3.76 5.09
C ALA A 49 2.69 4.22 5.59
N THR A 50 3.77 3.57 5.16
CA THR A 50 5.13 3.91 5.66
C THR A 50 5.75 5.10 4.93
N THR A 51 5.47 5.24 3.62
CA THR A 51 6.08 6.28 2.77
C THR A 51 5.24 7.56 2.71
N SER A 52 5.82 8.69 3.12
CA SER A 52 5.11 9.96 3.32
C SER A 52 4.48 10.58 2.08
N TYR A 53 5.14 10.51 0.91
CA TYR A 53 4.62 11.12 -0.32
C TYR A 53 3.42 10.37 -0.92
N THR A 54 3.14 9.15 -0.45
CA THR A 54 1.97 8.38 -0.93
C THR A 54 0.67 9.09 -0.61
N SER A 55 0.62 9.89 0.46
CA SER A 55 -0.58 10.66 0.81
C SER A 55 -0.93 11.74 -0.23
N ASP A 56 0.09 12.37 -0.81
CA ASP A 56 -0.08 13.35 -1.88
C ASP A 56 -0.43 12.67 -3.22
N LEU A 57 0.12 11.47 -3.47
CA LEU A 57 -0.24 10.65 -4.63
C LEU A 57 -1.72 10.22 -4.56
N VAL A 58 -2.19 9.72 -3.42
CA VAL A 58 -3.61 9.37 -3.22
C VAL A 58 -4.52 10.55 -3.54
N ARG A 59 -4.18 11.75 -3.04
CA ARG A 59 -4.95 12.97 -3.31
C ARG A 59 -4.96 13.33 -4.79
N ALA A 60 -3.84 13.16 -5.49
CA ALA A 60 -3.75 13.42 -6.92
C ALA A 60 -4.54 12.41 -7.77
N LEU A 61 -4.70 11.16 -7.30
CA LEU A 61 -5.40 10.09 -8.01
C LEU A 61 -6.91 10.07 -7.76
N GLN A 62 -7.42 10.72 -6.71
CA GLN A 62 -8.86 10.81 -6.41
C GLN A 62 -9.77 11.16 -7.60
N PRO A 63 -9.46 12.15 -8.47
CA PRO A 63 -10.31 12.49 -9.62
C PRO A 63 -10.11 11.55 -10.82
N THR A 64 -9.24 10.55 -10.72
CA THR A 64 -8.85 9.68 -11.83
C THR A 64 -9.47 8.29 -11.71
N GLN A 65 -9.33 7.50 -12.77
CA GLN A 65 -9.74 6.10 -12.83
C GLN A 65 -8.73 5.12 -12.22
N TRP A 66 -7.71 5.63 -11.51
CA TRP A 66 -6.65 4.85 -10.89
C TRP A 66 -6.81 4.79 -9.37
N SER A 67 -6.78 3.58 -8.81
CA SER A 67 -6.68 3.34 -7.37
C SER A 67 -5.24 2.99 -6.98
N LEU A 68 -4.81 3.48 -5.82
CA LEU A 68 -3.49 3.18 -5.27
C LEU A 68 -3.60 2.08 -4.22
N PHE A 69 -2.77 1.06 -4.36
CA PHE A 69 -2.61 -0.03 -3.40
C PHE A 69 -1.23 0.03 -2.77
N THR A 70 -1.17 -0.22 -1.47
CA THR A 70 0.09 -0.51 -0.76
C THR A 70 -0.03 -1.90 -0.18
N LEU A 71 0.94 -2.76 -0.43
CA LEU A 71 0.92 -4.13 0.08
C LEU A 71 1.91 -4.30 1.22
N ASN A 72 1.63 -5.32 2.00
CA ASN A 72 2.53 -5.82 3.00
C ASN A 72 3.05 -7.19 2.58
N LEU A 73 4.36 -7.40 2.71
CA LEU A 73 5.05 -8.63 2.36
C LEU A 73 5.57 -9.32 3.62
N THR A 74 5.99 -10.58 3.51
CA THR A 74 6.66 -11.23 4.64
C THR A 74 7.97 -10.52 4.98
N SER A 75 8.68 -10.00 3.97
CA SER A 75 9.91 -9.24 4.16
C SER A 75 9.71 -7.94 4.95
N SER A 76 8.55 -7.28 4.82
CA SER A 76 8.14 -6.11 5.61
C SER A 76 8.27 -6.34 7.12
N TYR A 77 7.99 -7.57 7.59
CA TYR A 77 8.12 -7.94 9.00
C TYR A 77 9.50 -8.53 9.36
N GLN A 78 10.17 -9.18 8.41
CA GLN A 78 11.37 -9.97 8.65
C GLN A 78 12.69 -9.25 8.29
N SER A 79 12.62 -8.02 7.75
CA SER A 79 13.61 -6.99 7.33
C SER A 79 15.11 -7.33 7.21
N TRP A 80 15.65 -8.24 8.01
CA TRP A 80 17.06 -8.62 8.13
C TRP A 80 17.35 -10.11 7.81
N GLY A 81 16.36 -10.91 7.41
CA GLY A 81 16.63 -12.27 6.90
C GLY A 81 17.37 -12.26 5.55
N LEU A 82 18.09 -13.33 5.22
CA LEU A 82 18.73 -13.51 3.91
C LEU A 82 17.81 -14.39 3.03
N GLY A 83 17.47 -13.93 1.81
CA GLY A 83 16.69 -14.70 0.82
C GLY A 83 15.23 -14.27 0.62
N HIS A 84 14.96 -12.97 0.42
CA HIS A 84 13.57 -12.45 0.34
C HIS A 84 13.07 -12.08 -1.05
N LEU A 85 13.93 -11.82 -2.04
CA LEU A 85 13.46 -11.30 -3.35
C LEU A 85 12.58 -12.29 -4.13
N ASP A 86 12.92 -13.58 -4.14
CA ASP A 86 12.11 -14.59 -4.83
C ASP A 86 10.74 -14.73 -4.16
N ARG A 87 10.72 -14.77 -2.82
CA ARG A 87 9.47 -14.84 -2.04
C ARG A 87 8.62 -13.57 -2.20
N ASP A 88 9.22 -12.39 -2.19
CA ASP A 88 8.50 -11.13 -2.42
C ASP A 88 7.84 -11.14 -3.81
N THR A 89 8.51 -11.72 -4.81
CA THR A 89 7.96 -11.90 -6.16
C THR A 89 6.80 -12.89 -6.17
N ASP A 90 6.92 -14.03 -5.48
CA ASP A 90 5.86 -15.04 -5.36
C ASP A 90 4.63 -14.49 -4.64
N GLU A 91 4.81 -13.66 -3.61
CA GLU A 91 3.74 -12.99 -2.86
C GLU A 91 3.01 -11.97 -3.73
N ILE A 92 3.74 -11.18 -4.54
CA ILE A 92 3.14 -10.22 -5.49
C ILE A 92 2.33 -10.91 -6.58
N ALA A 93 2.65 -12.16 -6.92
CA ALA A 93 2.01 -12.91 -8.00
C ALA A 93 0.70 -13.64 -7.61
N GLN A 94 0.29 -13.61 -6.33
CA GLN A 94 -0.98 -14.18 -5.85
C GLN A 94 -2.18 -13.32 -6.25
#